data_AF-A0A6N8FX38-F1
#
_entry.id   AF-A0A6N8FX38-F1
#
_cell.length_a   1.000
_cell.length_b   1.000
_cell.length_c   1.000
_cell.angle_alpha   90.00
_cell.angle_beta   90.00
_cell.angle_gamma   90.00
#
_symmetry.space_group_name_H-M   'P 1'
#
loop_
_entity.id
_entity.type
_entity.pdbx_description
1 polymer ?
#
loop_
_entity_poly.entity_id
_entity_poly.type
_entity_poly.pdbx_seq_one_letter_code
_entity_poly.pdbx_strand_id
1 'polypeptide(L)'
;MHKHTLLVCKSCNRSSEELPENQLADGTRLIEQLNTLGAEQKQFQDLRIQPVGCLWTCDRPCAVAFSAFGKPTYLFTNLPADDTAAALLQFGELYLKSKTGNVPWQQFPEKLQQVSIAKIPTMSR
;
A
#
# COMPACT_ATOMS: atom_id res chain seq x y z
N MET A 1 0.41 -20.10 0.73
CA MET A 1 -0.12 -19.06 1.63
C MET A 1 0.80 -17.85 1.54
N HIS A 2 0.31 -16.71 1.04
CA HIS A 2 1.13 -15.49 0.97
C HIS A 2 1.39 -14.97 2.38
N LYS A 3 2.66 -14.80 2.75
CA LYS A 3 3.06 -14.31 4.08
C LYS A 3 3.04 -12.77 4.15
N HIS A 4 2.95 -12.10 3.01
CA HIS A 4 2.99 -10.64 2.86
C HIS A 4 1.75 -10.14 2.14
N THR A 5 1.20 -9.04 2.62
CA THR A 5 -0.03 -8.46 2.09
C THR A 5 0.12 -6.96 2.00
N LEU A 6 -0.25 -6.40 0.84
CA LEU A 6 -0.50 -4.99 0.63
C LEU A 6 -2.01 -4.77 0.78
N LEU A 7 -2.41 -4.27 1.94
CA LEU A 7 -3.78 -3.92 2.27
C LEU A 7 -4.09 -2.56 1.67
N VAL A 8 -5.13 -2.44 0.85
CA VAL A 8 -5.52 -1.17 0.21
C VAL A 8 -6.94 -0.82 0.62
N CYS A 9 -7.14 0.36 1.21
CA CYS A 9 -8.48 0.84 1.54
C CYS A 9 -9.25 1.11 0.24
N LYS A 10 -10.20 0.22 -0.11
CA LYS A 10 -10.91 0.29 -1.40
C LYS A 10 -11.80 1.52 -1.53
N SER A 11 -12.28 2.05 -0.40
CA SER A 11 -13.18 3.20 -0.35
C SER A 11 -12.45 4.52 -0.13
N CYS A 12 -11.10 4.55 -0.13
CA CYS A 12 -10.38 5.80 -0.03
C CYS A 12 -10.70 6.70 -1.22
N ASN A 13 -10.97 7.97 -0.95
CA ASN A 13 -11.22 8.98 -1.95
C ASN A 13 -10.68 10.33 -1.48
N ARG A 14 -9.99 11.07 -2.35
CA ARG A 14 -9.47 12.40 -2.03
C ARG A 14 -10.54 13.48 -2.04
N SER A 15 -11.54 13.34 -2.90
CA SER A 15 -12.73 14.21 -2.81
C SER A 15 -13.59 13.78 -1.62
N SER A 16 -14.01 14.76 -0.83
CA SER A 16 -15.03 14.58 0.21
C SER A 16 -16.45 14.50 -0.35
N GLU A 17 -16.62 14.76 -1.65
CA GLU A 17 -17.90 14.72 -2.34
C GLU A 17 -18.30 13.28 -2.68
N GLU A 18 -19.61 13.05 -2.80
CA GLU A 18 -20.13 11.80 -3.34
C GLU A 18 -19.56 11.58 -4.74
N LEU A 19 -19.01 10.38 -4.96
CA LEU A 19 -18.50 10.01 -6.26
C LEU A 19 -19.66 9.91 -7.26
N PRO A 20 -19.54 10.50 -8.46
CA PRO A 20 -20.46 10.23 -9.54
C PRO A 20 -20.58 8.72 -9.80
N GLU A 21 -21.75 8.28 -10.26
CA GLU A 21 -22.09 6.86 -10.43
C GLU A 21 -21.09 6.07 -11.30
N ASN A 22 -20.34 6.76 -12.16
CA ASN A 22 -19.35 6.19 -13.09
C ASN A 22 -17.89 6.40 -12.68
N GLN A 23 -17.61 6.97 -11.50
CA GLN A 23 -16.25 7.25 -11.05
C GLN A 23 -15.81 6.28 -9.95
N LEU A 24 -14.68 5.61 -10.20
CA LEU A 24 -14.06 4.76 -9.19
C LEU A 24 -13.44 5.62 -8.08
N ALA A 25 -13.66 5.20 -6.84
CA ALA A 25 -12.91 5.70 -5.70
C ALA A 25 -11.40 5.54 -5.94
N ASP A 26 -10.61 6.50 -5.49
CA ASP A 26 -9.16 6.50 -5.68
C ASP A 26 -8.49 5.22 -5.16
N GLY A 27 -9.01 4.63 -4.08
CA GLY A 27 -8.56 3.34 -3.56
C GLY A 27 -8.79 2.18 -4.52
N THR A 28 -9.96 2.11 -5.17
CA THR A 28 -10.26 1.10 -6.20
C THR A 28 -9.36 1.29 -7.43
N ARG A 29 -9.16 2.53 -7.88
CA ARG A 29 -8.26 2.83 -9.00
C ARG A 29 -6.83 2.39 -8.70
N LEU A 30 -6.35 2.64 -7.49
CA LEU A 30 -5.02 2.20 -7.05
C LEU A 30 -4.90 0.66 -7.04
N ILE A 31 -5.94 -0.06 -6.63
CA ILE A 31 -5.97 -1.53 -6.67
C ILE A 31 -5.84 -2.03 -8.11
N GLU A 32 -6.57 -1.44 -9.06
CA GLU A 32 -6.48 -1.80 -10.48
C GLU A 32 -5.07 -1.58 -11.02
N GLN A 33 -4.48 -0.40 -10.77
CA GLN A 33 -3.11 -0.09 -11.18
C GLN A 33 -2.08 -1.06 -10.59
N LEU A 34 -2.20 -1.38 -9.30
CA LEU A 34 -1.31 -2.34 -8.64
C LEU A 34 -1.42 -3.74 -9.26
N ASN A 35 -2.64 -4.20 -9.57
CA ASN A 35 -2.85 -5.51 -10.19
C ASN A 35 -2.31 -5.54 -11.62
N THR A 36 -2.57 -4.50 -12.42
CA THR A 36 -2.06 -4.39 -13.79
C THR A 36 -0.54 -4.39 -13.82
N LEU A 37 0.11 -3.53 -13.03
CA LEU A 37 1.58 -3.44 -12.98
C LEU A 37 2.23 -4.67 -12.33
N GLY A 38 1.55 -5.29 -11.36
CA GLY A 38 2.04 -6.46 -10.64
C GLY A 38 1.97 -7.76 -11.45
N ALA A 39 0.98 -7.88 -12.34
CA ALA A 39 0.79 -9.08 -13.17
C ALA A 39 1.98 -9.40 -14.08
N GLU A 40 2.76 -8.39 -14.45
CA GLU A 40 3.90 -8.52 -15.35
C GLU A 40 5.16 -9.06 -14.63
N GLN A 41 5.15 -9.14 -13.30
CA GLN A 41 6.37 -9.31 -12.51
C GLN A 41 6.27 -10.49 -11.54
N LYS A 42 7.09 -11.53 -11.79
CA LYS A 42 7.07 -12.79 -11.01
C LYS A 42 7.33 -12.58 -9.51
N GLN A 43 8.13 -11.59 -9.13
CA GLN A 43 8.45 -11.33 -7.73
C GLN A 43 7.24 -10.89 -6.88
N PHE A 44 6.15 -10.43 -7.50
CA PHE A 44 4.93 -10.05 -6.78
C PHE A 44 3.96 -11.22 -6.57
N GLN A 45 4.28 -12.43 -7.05
CA GLN A 45 3.50 -13.62 -6.69
C GLN A 45 3.49 -13.89 -5.18
N ASP A 46 4.50 -13.42 -4.44
CA ASP A 46 4.57 -13.56 -2.99
C ASP A 46 3.90 -12.39 -2.22
N LEU A 47 3.48 -11.33 -2.91
CA LEU A 47 2.78 -10.17 -2.35
C LEU A 47 1.31 -10.18 -2.74
N ARG A 48 0.43 -10.50 -1.79
CA ARG A 48 -1.02 -10.42 -2.02
C ARG A 48 -1.49 -8.96 -1.96
N ILE A 49 -2.02 -8.42 -3.06
CA ILE A 49 -2.79 -7.17 -3.03
C ILE A 49 -4.19 -7.50 -2.52
N GLN A 50 -4.58 -6.88 -1.40
CA GLN A 50 -5.85 -7.17 -0.74
C GLN A 50 -6.67 -5.89 -0.54
N PRO A 51 -7.81 -5.76 -1.22
CA PRO A 51 -8.80 -4.73 -0.89
C PRO A 51 -9.30 -4.93 0.55
N VAL A 52 -9.33 -3.86 1.33
CA VAL A 52 -9.88 -3.83 2.68
C VAL A 52 -10.86 -2.67 2.84
N GLY A 53 -11.59 -2.67 3.96
CA GLY A 53 -12.42 -1.53 4.36
C GLY A 53 -11.60 -0.33 4.82
N CYS A 54 -12.30 0.62 5.45
CA CYS A 54 -11.71 1.87 5.95
C CYS A 54 -10.53 1.62 6.90
N LEU A 55 -9.43 2.35 6.68
CA LEU A 55 -8.25 2.39 7.55
C LEU A 55 -8.23 3.60 8.48
N TRP A 56 -9.31 4.38 8.54
CA TRP A 56 -9.48 5.57 9.39
C TRP A 56 -8.49 6.71 9.13
N THR A 57 -8.14 6.92 7.87
CA THR A 57 -7.18 7.95 7.42
C THR A 57 -7.81 8.84 6.34
N CYS A 58 -9.11 9.10 6.42
CA CYS A 58 -9.85 9.82 5.38
C CYS A 58 -9.47 11.31 5.30
N ASP A 59 -8.85 11.88 6.33
CA ASP A 59 -8.23 13.21 6.29
C ASP A 59 -6.94 13.25 5.44
N ARG A 60 -6.35 12.07 5.18
CA ARG A 60 -5.12 11.86 4.40
C ARG A 60 -5.25 10.68 3.43
N PRO A 61 -6.13 10.74 2.43
CA PRO A 61 -6.30 9.67 1.43
C PRO A 61 -5.24 9.77 0.31
N CYS A 62 -4.90 8.71 -0.41
CA CYS A 62 -5.25 7.30 -0.17
C CYS A 62 -4.37 6.66 0.89
N ALA A 63 -4.79 5.50 1.41
CA ALA A 63 -4.05 4.74 2.39
C ALA A 63 -3.88 3.26 2.04
N VAL A 64 -2.68 2.76 2.33
CA VAL A 64 -2.31 1.35 2.17
C VAL A 64 -1.44 0.89 3.33
N ALA A 65 -1.46 -0.40 3.62
CA ALA A 65 -0.60 -0.99 4.65
C ALA A 65 0.12 -2.25 4.15
N PHE A 66 1.44 -2.29 4.32
CA PHE A 66 2.22 -3.52 4.16
C PHE A 66 2.21 -4.28 5.48
N SER A 67 1.74 -5.52 5.47
CA SER A 67 1.70 -6.37 6.65
C SER A 67 2.20 -7.78 6.34
N ALA A 68 2.90 -8.37 7.30
CA ALA A 68 3.35 -9.75 7.22
C ALA A 68 3.58 -10.31 8.61
N PHE A 69 3.44 -11.62 8.75
CA PHE A 69 3.67 -12.28 10.03
C PHE A 69 5.13 -12.08 10.50
N GLY A 70 5.29 -11.56 11.74
CA GLY A 70 6.60 -11.33 12.36
C GLY A 70 7.38 -10.13 11.82
N LYS A 71 6.77 -9.28 11.00
CA LYS A 71 7.35 -8.06 10.45
C LYS A 71 6.54 -6.83 10.89
N PRO A 72 7.16 -5.63 10.99
CA PRO A 72 6.42 -4.40 11.27
C PRO A 72 5.43 -4.08 10.13
N THR A 73 4.30 -3.51 10.49
CA THR A 73 3.35 -2.96 9.52
C THR A 73 3.76 -1.55 9.13
N TYR A 74 3.84 -1.27 7.82
CA TYR A 74 4.00 0.10 7.33
C TYR A 74 2.67 0.59 6.80
N LEU A 75 2.12 1.63 7.43
CA LEU A 75 0.95 2.35 6.96
C LEU A 75 1.43 3.60 6.23
N PHE A 76 1.08 3.71 4.95
CA PHE A 76 1.28 4.92 4.15
C PHE A 76 -0.06 5.61 3.94
N THR A 77 -0.09 6.93 4.11
CA THR A 77 -1.28 7.76 3.93
C THR A 77 -0.91 9.01 3.13
N ASN A 78 -1.91 9.76 2.67
CA ASN A 78 -1.76 10.89 1.74
C ASN A 78 -1.12 10.47 0.41
N LEU A 79 -1.43 9.26 -0.07
CA LEU A 79 -0.93 8.75 -1.35
C LEU A 79 -1.68 9.39 -2.53
N PRO A 80 -0.99 10.01 -3.50
CA PRO A 80 -1.58 10.33 -4.80
C PRO A 80 -1.87 9.02 -5.56
N ALA A 81 -3.15 8.68 -5.76
CA ALA A 81 -3.53 7.38 -6.32
C ALA A 81 -2.95 7.15 -7.71
N ASP A 82 -3.00 8.14 -8.59
CA ASP A 82 -2.64 7.98 -10.01
C ASP A 82 -1.15 7.67 -10.23
N ASP A 83 -0.29 7.90 -9.24
CA ASP A 83 1.16 7.95 -9.46
C ASP A 83 2.00 7.19 -8.42
N THR A 84 1.37 6.42 -7.53
CA THR A 84 2.06 5.71 -6.43
C THR A 84 2.15 4.20 -6.60
N ALA A 85 1.40 3.58 -7.52
CA ALA A 85 1.36 2.12 -7.67
C ALA A 85 2.76 1.49 -7.91
N ALA A 86 3.55 2.05 -8.84
CA ALA A 86 4.90 1.57 -9.12
C ALA A 86 5.84 1.70 -7.90
N ALA A 87 5.75 2.81 -7.16
CA ALA A 87 6.54 3.03 -5.96
C ALA A 87 6.14 2.06 -4.82
N LEU A 88 4.84 1.79 -4.66
CA LEU A 88 4.36 0.78 -3.70
C LEU A 88 4.87 -0.62 -4.05
N LEU A 89 4.87 -1.00 -5.33
CA LEU A 89 5.43 -2.27 -5.78
C LEU A 89 6.93 -2.36 -5.49
N GLN A 90 7.71 -1.33 -5.82
CA GLN A 90 9.14 -1.25 -5.49
C GLN A 90 9.40 -1.40 -3.99
N PHE A 91 8.62 -0.71 -3.14
CA PHE A 91 8.71 -0.88 -1.69
C PHE A 91 8.32 -2.30 -1.25
N GLY A 92 7.30 -2.88 -1.87
CA GLY A 92 6.87 -4.26 -1.67
C GLY A 92 8.02 -5.25 -1.88
N GLU A 93 8.85 -5.07 -2.90
CA GLU A 93 10.02 -5.91 -3.12
C GLU A 93 11.04 -5.82 -1.98
N LEU A 94 11.34 -4.60 -1.52
CA LEU A 94 12.26 -4.39 -0.40
C LEU A 94 11.73 -5.06 0.86
N TYR A 95 10.42 -4.92 1.11
CA TYR A 95 9.74 -5.52 2.24
C TYR A 95 9.71 -7.06 2.16
N LEU A 96 9.53 -7.64 0.97
CA LEU A 96 9.62 -9.08 0.72
C LEU A 96 11.05 -9.59 1.03
N LYS A 97 12.07 -8.95 0.45
CA LYS A 97 13.49 -9.33 0.58
C LYS A 97 14.02 -9.20 2.02
N SER A 98 13.51 -8.24 2.79
CA SER A 98 13.96 -8.01 4.17
C SER A 98 13.46 -9.08 5.12
N LYS A 99 14.36 -9.91 5.71
CA LYS A 99 13.98 -10.96 6.67
C LYS A 99 13.20 -10.41 7.89
N THR A 100 13.58 -9.23 8.37
CA THR A 100 12.95 -8.58 9.52
C THR A 100 11.80 -7.64 9.15
N GLY A 101 11.61 -7.35 7.86
CA GLY A 101 10.68 -6.32 7.37
C GLY A 101 11.14 -4.89 7.63
N ASN A 102 12.32 -4.68 8.21
CA ASN A 102 12.90 -3.35 8.28
C ASN A 102 13.42 -2.95 6.89
N VAL A 103 12.93 -1.82 6.39
CA VAL A 103 13.42 -1.18 5.17
C VAL A 103 14.09 0.14 5.60
N PRO A 104 15.38 0.37 5.29
CA PRO A 104 16.04 1.64 5.59
C PRO A 104 15.41 2.79 4.82
N TRP A 105 15.24 3.95 5.45
CA TRP A 105 14.61 5.12 4.83
C TRP A 105 15.24 5.51 3.48
N GLN A 106 16.57 5.40 3.37
CA GLN A 106 17.32 5.72 2.15
C GLN A 106 16.96 4.82 0.95
N GLN A 107 16.37 3.65 1.20
CA GLN A 107 15.94 2.73 0.16
C GLN A 107 14.48 2.95 -0.26
N PHE A 108 13.74 3.83 0.43
CA PHE A 108 12.36 4.10 0.07
C PHE A 108 12.32 4.73 -1.32
N PRO A 109 11.40 4.29 -2.19
CA PRO A 109 11.11 5.00 -3.43
C PRO A 109 10.80 6.47 -3.14
N GLU A 110 11.33 7.38 -3.96
CA GLU A 110 11.27 8.84 -3.72
C GLU A 110 9.84 9.33 -3.40
N LYS A 111 8.84 8.85 -4.16
CA LYS A 111 7.44 9.21 -3.93
C LYS A 111 6.94 8.82 -2.54
N LEU A 112 7.41 7.70 -1.99
CA LEU A 112 7.01 7.26 -0.65
C LEU A 112 7.78 7.97 0.47
N GLN A 113 8.87 8.69 0.15
CA GLN A 113 9.57 9.54 1.11
C GLN A 113 8.80 10.85 1.39
N GLN A 114 7.90 11.23 0.48
CA GLN A 114 7.15 12.50 0.54
C GLN A 114 5.77 12.35 1.19
N VAL A 115 5.31 11.12 1.44
CA VAL A 115 3.99 10.84 2.01
C VAL A 115 4.07 10.57 3.51
N SER A 116 2.92 10.63 4.17
CA SER A 116 2.84 10.33 5.60
C SER A 116 3.00 8.83 5.85
N ILE A 117 3.77 8.47 6.88
CA ILE A 117 4.08 7.08 7.20
C ILE A 117 4.02 6.81 8.70
N ALA A 118 3.48 5.65 9.05
CA ALA A 118 3.66 5.05 10.36
C ALA A 118 4.24 3.64 10.21
N LYS A 119 5.23 3.33 11.06
CA LYS A 119 5.76 1.97 11.21
C LYS A 119 5.31 1.41 12.54
N ILE A 120 4.38 0.47 12.49
CA ILE A 120 3.80 -0.19 13.66
C ILE A 120 4.66 -1.42 13.96
N PRO A 121 5.25 -1.55 15.16
CA PRO A 121 6.04 -2.72 15.50
C PRO A 121 5.19 -3.98 15.45
N THR A 122 5.81 -5.12 15.12
CA THR A 122 5.14 -6.42 15.35
C THR A 122 4.88 -6.58 16.84
N MET A 123 3.71 -7.08 17.20
CA MET A 123 3.50 -7.54 18.58
C MET A 123 4.42 -8.74 18.80
N SER A 124 5.15 -8.73 19.92
CA SER A 124 5.91 -9.90 20.37
C SER A 124 4.95 -11.08 20.53
N ARG A 125 5.33 -12.24 20.00
CA ARG A 125 4.69 -13.50 20.38
C ARG A 125 5.05 -13.85 21.82
#